data_AF-A0A6V7X8S5-F1
#
_entry.id   AF-A0A6V7X8S5-F1
#
_cell.length_a   1.000
_cell.length_b   1.000
_cell.length_c   1.000
_cell.angle_alpha   90.00
_cell.angle_beta   90.00
_cell.angle_gamma   90.00
#
_symmetry.space_group_name_H-M   'P 1'
#
loop_
_entity.id
_entity.type
_entity.pdbx_description
1 polymer ?
#
loop_
_entity_poly.entity_id
_entity_poly.type
_entity_poly.pdbx_seq_one_letter_code
_entity_poly.pdbx_strand_id
1 'polypeptide(L)'
;MEDLASPECSGVDSKRILPIATNESVGSFPSRLKINKKRQEGNPLIKYIRNVVFEWDSEIKSDFECSRNCGIVYLSAKYHKLHPGYIETRLKDLSRYRIKVFSL
;
A
#
# COMPACT_ATOMS: atom_id res chain seq x y z
N MET A 1 29.34 22.54 53.11
CA MET A 1 28.85 23.89 52.77
C MET A 1 28.86 23.91 51.26
N GLU A 2 27.79 23.33 50.70
CA GLU A 2 26.73 24.07 49.97
C GLU A 2 27.35 24.69 48.70
N ASP A 3 26.94 24.28 47.50
CA ASP A 3 25.59 24.57 47.04
C ASP A 3 24.91 23.48 46.19
N LEU A 4 23.60 23.44 46.39
CA LEU A 4 22.56 22.82 45.59
C LEU A 4 22.34 23.59 44.28
N ALA A 5 22.22 22.88 43.16
CA ALA A 5 21.40 23.33 42.02
C ALA A 5 20.87 22.11 41.22
N SER A 6 19.55 22.14 41.00
CA SER A 6 18.66 21.15 40.39
C SER A 6 18.87 20.95 38.86
N PRO A 7 18.14 20.02 38.21
CA PRO A 7 18.53 19.41 36.94
C PRO A 7 18.02 20.19 35.72
N GLU A 8 18.85 20.37 34.71
CA GLU A 8 18.38 20.82 33.39
C GLU A 8 17.96 19.62 32.52
N CYS A 9 16.66 19.56 32.27
CA CYS A 9 16.02 18.77 31.23
C CYS A 9 16.18 19.50 29.89
N SER A 10 16.80 18.87 28.89
CA SER A 10 16.34 18.91 27.50
C SER A 10 17.15 17.95 26.62
N GLY A 11 16.44 17.12 25.85
CA GLY A 11 17.03 16.22 24.87
C GLY A 11 16.31 14.89 24.80
N VAL A 12 15.06 14.88 24.36
CA VAL A 12 14.37 13.64 23.96
C VAL A 12 15.00 13.19 22.64
N ASP A 13 16.09 12.42 22.73
CA ASP A 13 16.68 11.81 21.54
C ASP A 13 15.92 10.51 21.23
N SER A 14 15.32 10.48 20.04
CA SER A 14 14.33 9.51 19.60
C SER A 14 14.93 8.12 19.39
N LYS A 15 15.25 7.40 20.47
CA LYS A 15 15.62 5.99 20.42
C LYS A 15 14.39 5.11 20.31
N ARG A 16 13.86 5.00 19.09
CA ARG A 16 13.22 3.76 18.63
C ARG A 16 13.33 3.59 17.12
N ILE A 17 14.55 3.43 16.62
CA ILE A 17 14.78 2.76 15.34
C ILE A 17 15.26 1.35 15.66
N LEU A 18 14.37 0.38 15.44
CA LEU A 18 14.75 -1.03 15.40
C LEU A 18 15.48 -1.27 14.07
N PRO A 19 16.71 -1.81 14.05
CA PRO A 19 17.36 -2.19 12.81
C PRO A 19 16.81 -3.57 12.43
N ILE A 20 15.83 -3.62 11.52
CA ILE A 20 15.53 -4.85 10.79
C ILE A 20 16.24 -4.73 9.45
N ALA A 21 17.50 -5.12 9.45
CA ALA A 21 18.19 -5.55 8.24
C ALA A 21 17.68 -6.96 7.90
N THR A 22 16.50 -7.04 7.29
CA THR A 22 16.16 -8.19 6.45
C THR A 22 16.77 -7.91 5.08
N ASN A 23 17.44 -8.91 4.53
CA ASN A 23 18.04 -8.91 3.20
C ASN A 23 16.96 -8.71 2.13
N GLU A 24 16.45 -7.49 1.97
CA GLU A 24 15.69 -7.11 0.80
C GLU A 24 16.75 -6.78 -0.25
N SER A 25 16.94 -7.70 -1.20
CA SER A 25 17.53 -7.36 -2.48
C SER A 25 17.02 -5.97 -2.87
N VAL A 26 17.89 -5.05 -3.26
CA VAL A 26 17.50 -3.78 -3.89
C VAL A 26 16.78 -4.17 -5.18
N GLY A 27 15.53 -4.57 -5.02
CA GLY A 27 14.74 -5.22 -6.03
C GLY A 27 14.40 -4.12 -6.98
N SER A 28 14.85 -4.28 -8.23
CA SER A 28 14.39 -3.50 -9.37
C SER A 28 12.90 -3.24 -9.19
N PHE A 29 12.56 -2.01 -8.79
CA PHE A 29 11.17 -1.62 -8.62
C PHE A 29 10.56 -1.81 -10.00
N PRO A 30 9.49 -2.61 -10.15
CA PRO A 30 8.90 -2.80 -11.46
C PRO A 30 8.50 -1.41 -11.95
N SER A 31 9.11 -0.98 -13.05
CA SER A 31 8.87 0.32 -13.67
C SER A 31 7.48 0.43 -14.28
N ARG A 32 6.65 -0.61 -14.10
CA ARG A 32 5.36 -0.81 -14.76
C ARG A 32 4.29 -1.21 -13.76
N LEU A 33 3.13 -0.58 -13.88
CA LEU A 33 1.93 -0.89 -13.13
C LEU A 33 1.24 -2.10 -13.75
N LYS A 34 0.95 -3.15 -12.97
CA LYS A 34 0.12 -4.25 -13.47
C LYS A 34 -1.34 -3.99 -13.14
N ILE A 35 -2.22 -4.22 -14.09
CA ILE A 35 -3.66 -3.97 -13.97
C ILE A 35 -4.43 -5.25 -14.22
N ASN A 36 -5.42 -5.52 -13.36
CA ASN A 36 -6.19 -6.75 -13.43
C ASN A 36 -7.14 -6.71 -14.63
N LYS A 37 -6.83 -7.48 -15.68
CA LYS A 37 -7.64 -7.47 -16.90
C LYS A 37 -9.09 -7.88 -16.62
N LYS A 38 -9.31 -8.96 -15.87
CA LYS A 38 -10.66 -9.50 -15.63
C LYS A 38 -11.58 -8.56 -14.86
N ARG A 39 -11.03 -7.69 -14.00
CA ARG A 39 -11.82 -6.85 -13.08
C ARG A 39 -11.83 -5.38 -13.46
N GLN A 40 -10.78 -4.90 -14.15
CA GLN A 40 -10.60 -3.50 -14.49
C GLN A 40 -10.81 -3.20 -15.97
N GLU A 41 -11.08 -4.23 -16.80
CA GLU A 41 -11.57 -4.04 -18.17
C GLU A 41 -12.89 -3.26 -18.14
N GLY A 42 -12.88 -2.05 -18.73
CA GLY A 42 -14.02 -1.13 -18.72
C GLY A 42 -14.03 -0.08 -17.61
N ASN A 43 -13.08 -0.11 -16.65
CA ASN A 43 -13.01 0.95 -15.64
C ASN A 43 -12.55 2.28 -16.29
N PRO A 44 -13.34 3.37 -16.25
CA PRO A 44 -12.94 4.65 -16.83
C PRO A 44 -11.70 5.25 -16.16
N LEU A 45 -11.38 4.85 -14.92
CA LEU A 45 -10.20 5.30 -14.19
C LEU A 45 -8.89 5.00 -14.94
N ILE A 46 -8.85 3.90 -15.70
CA ILE A 46 -7.66 3.50 -16.47
C ILE A 46 -7.27 4.58 -17.50
N LYS A 47 -8.24 5.31 -18.05
CA LYS A 47 -8.01 6.39 -19.02
C LYS A 47 -7.22 7.56 -18.43
N TYR A 48 -7.23 7.71 -17.11
CA TYR A 48 -6.52 8.79 -16.41
C TYR A 48 -5.11 8.38 -15.96
N ILE A 49 -4.73 7.11 -16.11
CA ILE A 49 -3.38 6.62 -15.81
C ILE A 49 -2.47 6.96 -16.99
N ARG A 50 -1.81 8.13 -16.91
CA ARG A 50 -0.95 8.67 -17.98
C ARG A 50 0.53 8.79 -17.64
N ASN A 51 0.86 8.82 -16.34
CA ASN A 51 2.24 9.08 -15.88
C ASN A 51 3.06 7.79 -15.69
N VAL A 52 2.44 6.62 -15.84
CA VAL A 52 3.06 5.32 -15.56
C VAL A 52 2.72 4.35 -16.67
N VAL A 53 3.71 3.62 -17.17
CA VAL A 53 3.50 2.53 -18.13
C VAL A 53 2.80 1.39 -17.41
N PHE A 54 1.75 0.83 -18.00
CA PHE A 54 1.03 -0.30 -17.40
C PHE A 54 0.93 -1.51 -18.32
N GLU A 55 0.72 -2.67 -17.71
CA GLU A 55 0.56 -3.97 -18.36
C GLU A 55 -0.70 -4.66 -17.84
N TRP A 56 -1.43 -5.33 -18.73
CA TRP A 56 -2.59 -6.13 -18.36
C TRP A 56 -2.17 -7.51 -17.88
N ASP A 57 -2.54 -7.85 -16.66
CA ASP A 57 -2.22 -9.12 -16.02
C ASP A 57 -3.52 -9.79 -15.52
N SER A 58 -3.65 -11.09 -15.76
CA SER A 58 -4.84 -11.87 -15.38
C SER A 58 -4.65 -12.69 -14.11
N GLU A 59 -3.40 -12.79 -13.64
CA GLU A 59 -2.99 -13.62 -12.51
C GLU A 59 -2.97 -12.81 -11.20
N ILE A 60 -2.84 -11.49 -11.30
CA ILE A 60 -2.85 -10.62 -10.12
C ILE A 60 -4.20 -10.69 -9.40
N LYS A 61 -4.13 -10.74 -8.07
CA LYS A 61 -5.31 -10.76 -7.20
C LYS A 61 -5.81 -9.35 -6.90
N SER A 62 -4.90 -8.38 -6.81
CA SER A 62 -5.23 -6.95 -6.66
C SER A 62 -5.84 -6.38 -7.94
N ASP A 63 -6.41 -5.18 -7.84
CA ASP A 63 -6.91 -4.45 -9.00
C ASP A 63 -5.77 -3.75 -9.74
N PHE A 64 -4.85 -3.19 -8.95
CA PHE A 64 -3.60 -2.61 -9.43
C PHE A 64 -2.44 -3.10 -8.58
N GLU A 65 -1.34 -3.49 -9.19
CA GLU A 65 -0.12 -3.89 -8.51
C GLU A 65 1.02 -2.96 -8.95
N CYS A 66 1.50 -2.14 -8.02
CA CYS A 66 2.61 -1.22 -8.26
C CYS A 66 3.97 -1.88 -8.01
N SER A 67 4.00 -2.93 -7.19
CA SER A 67 5.18 -3.70 -6.86
C SER A 67 4.77 -5.09 -6.36
N ARG A 68 5.72 -6.03 -6.30
CA ARG A 68 5.50 -7.43 -5.88
C ARG A 68 4.81 -7.56 -4.52
N ASN A 69 4.98 -6.56 -3.66
CA ASN A 69 4.43 -6.51 -2.30
C ASN A 69 3.44 -5.36 -2.12
N CYS A 70 3.07 -4.59 -3.15
CA CYS A 70 2.16 -3.45 -3.02
C CYS A 70 0.99 -3.56 -4.01
N GLY A 71 -0.19 -3.79 -3.44
CA GLY A 71 -1.44 -3.89 -4.17
C GLY A 71 -2.38 -2.74 -3.82
N ILE A 72 -3.14 -2.30 -4.80
CA ILE A 72 -4.22 -1.32 -4.63
C ILE A 72 -5.53 -2.01 -5.00
N VAL A 73 -6.53 -1.79 -4.16
CA VAL A 73 -7.91 -2.24 -4.37
C VAL A 73 -8.78 -1.03 -4.63
N TYR A 74 -9.58 -1.09 -5.68
CA TYR A 74 -10.54 -0.04 -6.03
C TYR A 74 -11.93 -0.44 -5.56
N LEU A 75 -12.57 0.43 -4.76
CA LEU A 75 -13.90 0.19 -4.23
C LEU A 75 -14.71 1.48 -4.16
N SER A 76 -15.75 1.63 -4.97
CA SER A 76 -16.63 2.80 -4.87
C SER A 76 -17.45 2.77 -3.58
N ALA A 77 -17.77 3.96 -3.04
CA ALA A 77 -18.58 4.07 -1.83
C ALA A 77 -19.98 3.46 -1.99
N LYS A 78 -20.58 3.60 -3.19
CA LYS A 78 -21.87 2.98 -3.54
C LYS A 78 -21.80 1.46 -3.48
N TYR A 79 -20.73 0.86 -4.00
CA TYR A 79 -20.56 -0.58 -4.02
C TYR A 79 -20.27 -1.14 -2.63
N HIS A 80 -19.50 -0.41 -1.80
CA HIS A 80 -19.27 -0.81 -0.41
C HIS A 80 -20.59 -0.93 0.38
N LYS A 81 -21.51 0.04 0.23
CA LYS A 81 -22.81 0.00 0.91
C LYS A 81 -23.69 -1.16 0.44
N LEU A 82 -23.62 -1.49 -0.85
CA LEU A 82 -24.39 -2.60 -1.43
C LEU A 82 -23.83 -3.97 -1.03
N HIS A 83 -22.51 -4.07 -0.85
CA HIS A 83 -21.82 -5.33 -0.54
C HIS A 83 -20.81 -5.14 0.62
N PRO A 84 -21.27 -5.11 1.87
CA PRO A 84 -20.41 -4.87 3.04
C PRO A 84 -19.31 -5.95 3.21
N GLY A 85 -19.59 -7.22 2.90
CA GLY A 85 -18.61 -8.31 3.02
C GLY A 85 -17.57 -8.39 1.90
N TYR A 86 -17.70 -7.57 0.85
CA TYR A 86 -16.80 -7.63 -0.31
C TYR A 86 -15.35 -7.32 0.09
N ILE A 87 -15.15 -6.25 0.85
CA ILE A 87 -13.80 -5.80 1.21
C ILE A 87 -13.07 -6.82 2.09
N GLU A 88 -13.76 -7.42 3.06
CA GLU A 88 -13.17 -8.44 3.94
C GLU A 88 -12.69 -9.67 3.16
N THR A 89 -13.48 -10.09 2.17
CA THR A 89 -13.12 -11.22 1.30
C THR A 89 -11.92 -10.87 0.43
N ARG A 90 -11.89 -9.64 -0.12
CA ARG A 90 -10.76 -9.17 -0.94
C ARG A 90 -9.48 -9.04 -0.13
N LEU A 91 -9.53 -8.52 1.09
CA LEU A 91 -8.35 -8.38 1.93
C LEU A 91 -7.74 -9.74 2.30
N LYS A 92 -8.57 -10.77 2.54
CA LYS A 92 -8.10 -12.15 2.78
C LYS A 92 -7.31 -12.71 1.59
N ASP A 93 -7.83 -12.52 0.38
CA ASP A 93 -7.17 -12.96 -0.86
C ASP A 93 -5.85 -12.22 -1.16
N LEU A 94 -5.67 -11.04 -0.59
CA LEU A 94 -4.53 -10.16 -0.81
C LEU A 94 -3.55 -10.12 0.38
N SER A 95 -3.60 -11.09 1.30
CA SER A 95 -2.76 -11.15 2.51
C SER A 95 -1.24 -11.00 2.26
N ARG A 96 -0.77 -11.37 1.06
CA ARG A 96 0.61 -11.18 0.59
C ARG A 96 1.02 -9.71 0.38
N TYR A 97 0.07 -8.83 0.09
CA TYR A 97 0.34 -7.46 -0.31
C TYR A 97 0.23 -6.50 0.89
N ARG A 98 1.05 -5.44 0.87
CA ARG A 98 0.76 -4.20 1.58
C ARG A 98 -0.31 -3.46 0.79
N ILE A 99 -1.55 -3.54 1.26
CA ILE A 99 -2.74 -3.08 0.54
C ILE A 99 -3.01 -1.61 0.84
N LYS A 100 -3.30 -0.81 -0.20
CA LYS A 100 -3.93 0.50 -0.09
C LYS A 100 -5.32 0.45 -0.71
N VAL A 101 -6.33 0.92 0.03
CA VAL A 101 -7.72 0.96 -0.45
C VAL A 101 -8.00 2.34 -1.00
N PHE A 102 -8.55 2.40 -2.22
CA PHE A 102 -8.99 3.64 -2.84
C PHE A 102 -10.51 3.63 -3.02
N SER A 103 -11.18 4.54 -2.33
CA SER A 103 -12.63 4.73 -2.43
C SER A 103 -12.96 6.14 -2.93
N LEU A 104 -13.68 6.19 -4.06
CA LEU A 104 -14.30 7.39 -4.64
C LEU A 104 -15.81 7.38 -4.40
#